data_AF-A0A0B2K0P0-F1
#
_entry.id   AF-A0A0B2K0P0-F1
#
_cell.length_a   1.000
_cell.length_b   1.000
_cell.length_c   1.000
_cell.angle_alpha   90.00
_cell.angle_beta   90.00
_cell.angle_gamma   90.00
#
_symmetry.space_group_name_H-M   'P 1'
#
loop_
_entity.id
_entity.type
_entity.pdbx_description
1 polymer ?
#
loop_
_entity_poly.entity_id
_entity_poly.type
_entity_poly.pdbx_seq_one_letter_code
_entity_poly.pdbx_strand_id
1 'polypeptide(L)' 'MCNLSEGVERRGIKKGIETGRSAEKVETAIGMLKENLSVDMIARVTKLTVEQVVEIGKKNALI' A
#
# COMPACT_ATOMS: atom_id res chain seq x y z
N MET A 1 31.62 14.88 20.93
CA MET A 1 31.53 14.29 19.58
C MET A 1 30.06 14.11 19.27
N CYS A 2 29.61 14.63 18.12
CA CYS A 2 28.20 14.83 17.80
C CYS A 2 27.42 13.50 17.72
N ASN A 3 26.35 13.39 18.51
CA ASN A 3 25.33 12.35 18.47
C ASN A 3 24.43 12.52 17.23
N LEU A 4 25.00 12.42 16.02
CA LEU A 4 24.28 12.69 14.77
C LEU A 4 23.56 11.45 14.18
N SER A 5 23.83 10.24 14.68
CA SER A 5 23.29 9.00 14.11
C SER A 5 21.82 8.72 14.42
N GLU A 6 21.33 9.05 15.63
CA GLU A 6 19.98 8.63 16.04
C GLU A 6 18.84 9.30 15.23
N GLY A 7 19.07 10.53 14.74
CA GLY A 7 18.05 11.28 13.98
C GLY A 7 17.86 10.78 12.55
N VAL A 8 18.86 10.13 11.94
CA VAL A 8 18.78 9.64 10.56
C VAL A 8 18.09 8.27 10.51
N GLU A 9 18.43 7.37 11.43
CA GLU A 9 17.83 6.03 11.48
C GLU A 9 16.33 6.07 11.76
N ARG A 10 15.90 6.92 12.71
CA ARG A 10 14.47 7.03 13.06
C ARG A 10 13.62 7.56 11.89
N ARG A 11 14.19 8.43 11.03
CA ARG A 11 13.53 8.92 9.80
C ARG A 11 13.52 7.86 8.69
N GLY A 12 14.62 7.13 8.51
CA GLY A 12 14.71 6.03 7.56
C GLY A 12 13.70 4.92 7.84
N ILE A 13 13.57 4.53 9.12
CA ILE A 13 12.62 3.49 9.57
C ILE A 13 11.17 3.94 9.36
N LYS A 14 10.81 5.18 9.73
CA LYS A 14 9.44 5.69 9.54
C LYS A 14 9.04 5.71 8.07
N LYS A 15 9.94 6.18 7.19
CA LYS A 15 9.68 6.26 5.74
C LYS A 15 9.64 4.87 5.10
N GLY A 16 10.48 3.94 5.58
CA GLY A 16 10.46 2.53 5.16
C GLY A 16 9.17 1.82 5.55
N ILE A 17 8.68 2.01 6.78
CA ILE A 17 7.42 1.43 7.26
C ILE A 17 6.22 2.00 6.50
N GLU A 18 6.20 3.31 6.23
CA GLU A 18 5.10 3.95 5.50
C GLU A 18 5.05 3.52 4.03
N THR A 19 6.22 3.43 3.37
CA THR A 19 6.32 2.94 1.99
C THR A 19 5.97 1.45 1.91
N GLY A 20 6.46 0.63 2.84
CA GLY A 20 6.19 -0.81 2.88
C GLY A 20 4.72 -1.12 3.12
N ARG A 21 4.07 -0.44 4.07
CA ARG A 21 2.62 -0.60 4.33
C ARG A 21 1.75 -0.13 3.18
N SER A 22 2.24 0.79 2.35
CA SER A 22 1.50 1.26 1.17
C SER A 22 1.64 0.27 0.01
N ALA A 23 2.85 -0.24 -0.23
CA ALA A 23 3.11 -1.24 -1.26
C ALA A 23 2.38 -2.56 -0.98
N GLU A 24 2.44 -3.07 0.26
CA GLU A 24 1.79 -4.32 0.66
C GLU A 24 0.27 -4.28 0.44
N LYS A 25 -0.37 -3.15 0.74
CA LYS A 25 -1.82 -2.95 0.49
C LYS A 25 -2.17 -2.98 -0.99
N VAL A 26 -1.32 -2.38 -1.83
CA VAL A 26 -1.52 -2.35 -3.28
C VAL A 26 -1.34 -3.75 -3.87
N GLU A 27 -0.28 -4.47 -3.49
CA GLU A 27 -0.08 -5.85 -3.93
C GLU A 27 -1.20 -6.78 -3.48
N THR A 28 -1.66 -6.63 -2.23
CA THR A 28 -2.82 -7.37 -1.71
C THR A 28 -4.08 -7.06 -2.51
N ALA A 29 -4.34 -5.78 -2.81
CA ALA A 29 -5.49 -5.38 -3.63
C ALA A 29 -5.43 -5.97 -5.05
N ILE A 30 -4.25 -6.00 -5.67
CA ILE A 30 -4.02 -6.62 -6.98
C ILE A 30 -4.32 -8.12 -6.93
N GLY A 31 -3.81 -8.82 -5.91
CA GLY A 31 -4.07 -10.25 -5.70
C GLY A 31 -5.57 -10.51 -5.56
N MET A 32 -6.26 -9.70 -4.76
CA MET A 32 -7.70 -9.82 -4.57
C MET A 32 -8.52 -9.53 -5.84
N LEU A 33 -8.10 -8.55 -6.65
CA LEU A 33 -8.73 -8.26 -7.95
C LEU A 33 -8.58 -9.43 -8.93
N LYS A 34 -7.42 -10.11 -8.94
CA LYS A 34 -7.21 -11.33 -9.75
C LYS A 34 -8.14 -12.47 -9.35
N GLU A 35 -8.44 -12.59 -8.05
CA GLU A 35 -9.41 -13.55 -7.52
C GLU A 35 -10.88 -13.16 -7.79
N ASN A 36 -11.14 -12.13 -8.61
CA ASN A 36 -12.48 -11.62 -8.92
C ASN A 36 -13.26 -11.15 -7.68
N LEU A 37 -12.57 -10.70 -6.62
CA LEU A 37 -13.23 -10.09 -5.47
C LEU A 37 -13.81 -8.71 -5.82
N SER A 38 -14.94 -8.36 -5.19
CA SER A 38 -15.58 -7.07 -5.42
C SER A 38 -14.74 -5.91 -4.88
N VAL A 39 -14.67 -4.82 -5.66
CA VAL A 39 -13.90 -3.61 -5.33
C VAL A 39 -14.24 -3.05 -3.93
N ASP A 40 -15.51 -3.10 -3.52
CA ASP A 40 -15.96 -2.67 -2.18
C ASP A 40 -15.32 -3.50 -1.05
N MET A 41 -15.23 -4.82 -1.23
CA MET A 41 -14.65 -5.74 -0.25
C MET A 41 -13.14 -5.51 -0.14
N ILE A 42 -12.46 -5.35 -1.27
CA ILE A 42 -11.02 -5.07 -1.32
C ILE A 42 -10.71 -3.75 -0.63
N ALA A 43 -11.49 -2.71 -0.89
CA ALA A 43 -11.37 -1.39 -0.25
C ALA A 43 -11.47 -1.50 1.28
N ARG A 44 -12.47 -2.24 1.79
CA ARG A 44 -12.64 -2.48 3.24
C ARG A 44 -11.47 -3.23 3.86
N VAL A 45 -10.97 -4.29 3.22
CA VAL A 45 -9.91 -5.13 3.77
C VAL A 45 -8.55 -4.41 3.76
N THR A 46 -8.21 -3.78 2.64
CA THR A 46 -6.92 -3.08 2.46
C THR A 46 -6.90 -1.69 3.08
N LYS A 47 -8.07 -1.20 3.56
CA LYS A 47 -8.29 0.18 4.02
C LYS A 47 -7.92 1.20 2.95
N LEU A 48 -8.16 0.85 1.69
CA LEU A 48 -8.05 1.74 0.53
C LEU A 48 -9.43 2.27 0.19
N THR A 49 -9.50 3.39 -0.52
CA THR A 49 -10.77 3.86 -1.06
C THR A 49 -11.15 3.05 -2.31
N VAL A 50 -12.44 2.99 -2.63
CA VAL A 50 -12.93 2.33 -3.85
C VAL A 50 -12.23 2.92 -5.08
N GLU A 51 -12.06 4.24 -5.15
CA GLU A 51 -11.30 4.90 -6.22
C GLU A 51 -9.86 4.39 -6.34
N GLN A 52 -9.15 4.23 -5.22
CA GLN A 52 -7.79 3.70 -5.23
C GLN A 52 -7.75 2.27 -5.76
N VAL A 53 -8.69 1.41 -5.34
CA VAL A 53 -8.76 0.03 -5.84
C VAL A 53 -9.10 0.01 -7.34
N VAL A 54 -10.00 0.89 -7.80
CA VAL A 54 -10.30 1.04 -9.24
C VAL A 54 -9.09 1.50 -10.02
N GLU A 55 -8.35 2.49 -9.53
CA GLU A 55 -7.11 2.94 -10.18
C GLU A 55 -6.07 1.82 -10.27
N ILE A 56 -5.91 1.04 -9.19
CA ILE A 56 -5.03 -0.13 -9.18
C ILE A 56 -5.47 -1.14 -10.24
N GLY A 57 -6.76 -1.46 -10.30
CA GLY A 57 -7.29 -2.39 -11.29
C GLY A 57 -7.11 -1.91 -12.73
N LYS A 58 -7.37 -0.62 -13.00
CA LYS A 58 -7.14 0.00 -14.32
C LYS A 58 -5.66 -0.01 -14.72
N LYS A 59 -4.76 0.35 -13.81
CA LYS A 59 -3.30 0.33 -14.05
C LYS A 59 -2.77 -1.08 -14.35
N ASN A 60 -3.42 -2.10 -13.81
CA ASN A 60 -3.05 -3.50 -14.00
C ASN A 60 -3.92 -4.24 -15.04
N ALA A 61 -4.83 -3.53 -15.74
CA ALA A 61 -5.77 -4.09 -16.71
C ALA A 61 -6.61 -5.29 -16.18
N LEU A 62 -6.98 -5.24 -14.88
CA LEU A 62 -7.77 -6.28 -14.21
C LEU A 62 -9.28 -6.00 -14.22
N ILE A 63 -9.68 -4.78 -14.57
CA ILE A 63 -11.06 -4.27 -14.69
C ILE A 63 -11.14 -3.20 -15.77
#